data_AF-Q0F141-F1
#
_entry.id   AF-Q0F141-F1
#
_cell.length_a   1.000
_cell.length_b   1.000
_cell.length_c   1.000
_cell.angle_alpha   90.00
_cell.angle_beta   90.00
_cell.angle_gamma   90.00
#
_symmetry.space_group_name_H-M   'P 1'
#
loop_
_entity.id
_entity.type
_entity.pdbx_description
1 polymer ?
#
loop_
_entity_poly.entity_id
_entity_poly.type
_entity_poly.pdbx_seq_one_letter_code
_entity_poly.pdbx_strand_id
1 'polypeptide(L)'
;MVRIFNNIVIGLFLLLTGCATPSEQQFKLAQQSVQQGDYDAAFNQAAQSLQANIGNYKMIGLFPGITRQAYAQQLSQIDHYKQARKWDQAAHGYDRISVMNRTLKQLQQALALFGNRVNTSKANRAAINSMLAIEPRDVDVQRNDAYKVAAEAHYANGQRYAKGGAFRQAQSEFAGALSFINPYRDAGAQAAKNGHLADLADAKMYYRQAVQAVQQQQYRAAANAFARADGFIPGYRDAYALAAKYKAIADQADALLHYQSGKQLAAEHQYRAAATAFTKALSFVPGYQDASLLAARYTRLADRADADRYYEQGIQLMRADRFAEAARSFARADQFVPGYRDARDMAARAAYFVPPDDNQLMHIVQQSVQLGIPISWLHDVHRGYTENVQIRSISVLRQGRFNHRHEFWPYRLRLSGTCKLGIARGNEQVVGFDAVVDYRVFRNDFGDWQANFRETRSNH
;
A
#
# COMPACT_ATOMS: atom_id res chain seq x y z
N MET A 1 32.90 30.49 6.31
CA MET A 1 31.50 30.07 6.09
C MET A 1 31.54 28.71 5.40
N VAL A 2 31.60 27.65 6.20
CA VAL A 2 31.86 26.27 5.76
C VAL A 2 30.55 25.49 5.80
N ARG A 3 30.15 24.92 4.66
CA ARG A 3 29.02 24.00 4.52
C ARG A 3 29.40 22.64 5.12
N ILE A 4 28.69 22.18 6.13
CA ILE A 4 28.84 20.84 6.69
C ILE A 4 27.78 19.94 6.04
N PHE A 5 28.25 18.97 5.26
CA PHE A 5 27.43 17.87 4.73
C PHE A 5 27.09 16.90 5.86
N ASN A 6 25.81 16.59 5.96
CA ASN A 6 25.22 15.66 6.91
C ASN A 6 25.32 14.25 6.31
N ASN A 7 26.30 13.45 6.75
CA ASN A 7 26.38 12.03 6.38
C ASN A 7 25.61 11.21 7.41
N ILE A 8 24.41 10.78 7.02
CA ILE A 8 23.63 9.74 7.70
C ILE A 8 24.31 8.40 7.42
N VAL A 9 25.03 7.87 8.42
CA VAL A 9 25.53 6.50 8.42
C VAL A 9 24.37 5.58 8.78
N ILE A 10 23.70 5.03 7.77
CA ILE A 10 22.84 3.85 7.93
C ILE A 10 23.80 2.66 8.05
N GLY A 11 24.08 2.25 9.29
CA GLY A 11 24.78 1.02 9.59
C GLY A 11 23.91 -0.18 9.24
N LEU A 12 24.12 -0.72 8.04
CA LEU A 12 23.56 -1.98 7.56
C LEU A 12 24.22 -3.13 8.34
N PHE A 13 23.58 -3.62 9.40
CA PHE A 13 24.02 -4.84 10.10
C PHE A 13 23.70 -6.07 9.23
N LEU A 14 24.67 -6.49 8.42
CA LEU A 14 24.64 -7.76 7.71
C LEU A 14 24.88 -8.92 8.69
N LEU A 15 23.90 -9.80 8.75
CA LEU A 15 23.84 -11.05 9.51
C LEU A 15 24.92 -12.04 9.03
N LEU A 16 26.02 -12.12 9.77
CA LEU A 16 26.85 -13.33 9.87
C LEU A 16 26.30 -14.18 11.02
N THR A 17 25.20 -14.90 10.79
CA THR A 17 24.72 -15.93 11.71
C THR A 17 25.62 -17.16 11.62
N GLY A 18 26.77 -17.11 12.29
CA GLY A 18 27.40 -18.35 12.76
C GLY A 18 26.39 -19.11 13.63
N CYS A 19 26.42 -20.44 13.60
CA CYS A 19 25.52 -21.36 14.31
C CYS A 19 25.62 -21.24 15.85
N ALA A 20 25.34 -20.07 16.41
CA ALA A 20 25.23 -19.86 17.84
C ALA A 20 23.87 -20.38 18.30
N THR A 21 23.88 -21.23 19.32
CA THR A 21 22.64 -21.74 19.91
C THR A 21 21.84 -20.58 20.52
N PRO A 22 20.50 -20.68 20.66
CA PRO A 22 19.69 -19.64 21.30
C PRO A 22 20.23 -19.22 22.69
N SER A 23 20.77 -20.17 23.47
CA SER A 23 21.40 -19.88 24.76
C SER A 23 22.64 -19.00 24.64
N GLU A 24 23.50 -19.23 23.64
CA GLU A 24 24.72 -18.45 23.42
C GLU A 24 24.44 -17.05 22.89
N GLN A 25 23.42 -16.91 22.04
CA GLN A 25 22.96 -15.60 21.58
C GLN A 25 22.50 -14.74 22.76
N GLN A 26 21.64 -15.30 23.63
CA GLN A 26 21.16 -14.60 24.82
C GLN A 26 22.26 -14.31 25.84
N PHE A 27 23.24 -15.21 25.98
CA PHE A 27 24.42 -14.97 26.82
C PHE A 27 25.23 -13.75 26.35
N LYS A 28 25.50 -13.64 25.04
CA LYS A 28 26.22 -12.49 24.46
C LYS A 28 25.47 -11.18 24.68
N LEU A 29 24.15 -11.20 24.49
CA LEU A 29 23.29 -10.04 24.76
C LEU A 29 23.36 -9.65 26.24
N ALA A 30 23.27 -10.63 27.16
CA ALA A 30 23.37 -10.36 28.59
C ALA A 30 24.71 -9.69 28.96
N GLN A 31 25.83 -10.13 28.37
CA GLN A 31 27.14 -9.50 28.57
C GLN A 31 27.17 -8.07 28.04
N GLN A 32 26.59 -7.83 26.86
CA GLN A 32 26.48 -6.50 26.28
C GLN A 32 25.65 -5.56 27.17
N SER A 33 24.52 -6.04 27.69
CA SER A 33 23.67 -5.26 28.61
C SER A 33 24.39 -4.95 29.92
N VAL A 34 25.18 -5.88 30.47
CA VAL A 34 26.04 -5.62 31.63
C VAL A 34 27.07 -4.53 31.33
N GLN A 35 27.72 -4.56 30.16
CA GLN A 35 28.68 -3.53 29.75
C GLN A 35 28.03 -2.15 29.60
N GLN A 36 26.76 -2.11 29.21
CA GLN A 36 25.97 -0.89 29.08
C GLN A 36 25.37 -0.41 30.41
N GLY A 37 25.48 -1.19 31.48
CA GLY A 37 24.87 -0.89 32.79
C GLY A 37 23.36 -1.11 32.84
N ASP A 38 22.77 -1.78 31.85
CA ASP A 38 21.35 -2.16 31.84
C ASP A 38 21.18 -3.56 32.46
N TYR A 39 21.10 -3.60 33.79
CA TYR A 39 20.98 -4.87 34.50
C TYR A 39 19.58 -5.48 34.42
N ASP A 40 18.54 -4.72 34.06
CA ASP A 40 17.20 -5.27 33.84
C ASP A 40 17.16 -6.11 32.55
N ALA A 41 17.68 -5.54 31.45
CA ALA A 41 17.86 -6.26 30.19
C ALA A 41 18.81 -7.44 30.37
N ALA A 42 19.94 -7.23 31.06
CA ALA A 42 20.90 -8.30 31.35
C ALA A 42 20.25 -9.45 32.12
N PHE A 43 19.40 -9.17 33.12
CA PHE A 43 18.70 -10.21 33.88
C PHE A 43 17.76 -11.02 32.98
N ASN A 44 16.94 -10.36 32.15
CA ASN A 44 16.00 -11.04 31.26
C ASN A 44 16.73 -11.95 30.25
N GLN A 45 17.78 -11.43 29.61
CA GLN A 45 18.58 -12.17 28.63
C GLN A 45 19.33 -13.33 29.29
N ALA A 46 19.90 -13.11 30.48
CA ALA A 46 20.57 -14.15 31.25
C ALA A 46 19.60 -15.27 31.66
N ALA A 47 18.39 -14.92 32.08
CA ALA A 47 17.34 -15.89 32.38
C ALA A 47 16.93 -16.69 31.15
N GLN A 48 16.72 -16.04 30.01
CA GLN A 48 16.40 -16.71 28.74
C GLN A 48 17.52 -17.64 28.28
N SER A 49 18.79 -17.24 28.45
CA SER A 49 19.94 -18.08 28.16
C SER A 49 19.93 -19.38 28.96
N LEU A 50 19.61 -19.31 30.25
CA LEU A 50 19.51 -20.46 31.15
C LEU A 50 18.25 -21.30 30.92
N GLN A 51 17.14 -20.68 30.51
CA GLN A 51 15.94 -21.42 30.10
C GLN A 51 16.18 -22.23 28.82
N ALA A 52 16.90 -21.66 27.85
CA ALA A 52 17.26 -22.34 26.61
C ALA A 52 18.28 -23.47 26.82
N ASN A 53 19.22 -23.29 27.75
CA ASN A 53 20.16 -24.34 28.16
C ASN A 53 20.60 -24.13 29.62
N ILE A 54 19.99 -24.90 30.53
CA ILE A 54 20.29 -24.82 31.96
C ILE A 54 21.71 -25.24 32.31
N GLY A 55 22.40 -25.97 31.40
CA GLY A 55 23.80 -26.38 31.52
C GLY A 55 24.81 -25.34 31.04
N ASN A 56 24.38 -24.12 30.70
CA ASN A 56 25.30 -23.05 30.30
C ASN A 56 26.10 -22.51 31.52
N TYR A 57 27.19 -23.19 31.86
CA TYR A 57 28.03 -22.87 33.03
C TYR A 57 28.61 -21.45 33.02
N LYS A 58 28.87 -20.89 31.83
CA LYS A 58 29.32 -19.48 31.70
C LYS A 58 28.24 -18.53 32.22
N MET A 59 26.98 -18.78 31.84
CA MET A 59 25.85 -17.99 32.32
C MET A 59 25.57 -18.26 33.80
N ILE A 60 25.60 -19.53 34.25
CA ILE A 60 25.41 -19.87 35.69
C ILE A 60 26.41 -19.09 36.56
N GLY A 61 27.67 -18.98 36.13
CA GLY A 61 28.69 -18.24 36.88
C GLY A 61 28.44 -16.72 36.97
N LEU A 62 27.87 -16.11 35.93
CA LEU A 62 27.62 -14.66 35.89
C LEU A 62 26.25 -14.27 36.49
N PHE A 63 25.26 -15.18 36.45
CA PHE A 63 23.88 -14.91 36.85
C PHE A 63 23.71 -14.34 38.26
N PRO A 64 24.44 -14.80 39.32
CA PRO A 64 24.34 -14.21 40.65
C PRO A 64 24.80 -12.75 40.72
N GLY A 65 25.81 -12.38 39.93
CA GLY A 65 26.28 -10.99 39.82
C GLY A 65 25.22 -10.11 39.16
N ILE A 66 24.70 -10.54 38.01
CA ILE A 66 23.66 -9.84 37.26
C ILE A 66 22.40 -9.67 38.12
N THR A 67 21.95 -10.73 38.79
CA THR A 67 20.74 -10.71 39.62
C THR A 67 20.85 -9.71 40.78
N ARG A 68 22.00 -9.68 41.48
CA ARG A 68 22.23 -8.72 42.57
C ARG A 68 22.20 -7.28 42.07
N GLN A 69 22.86 -7.00 40.95
CA GLN A 69 22.89 -5.66 40.36
C GLN A 69 21.53 -5.23 39.82
N ALA A 70 20.78 -6.15 39.18
CA ALA A 70 19.43 -5.89 38.70
C ALA A 70 18.48 -5.53 39.86
N TYR A 71 18.51 -6.29 40.97
CA TYR A 71 17.73 -5.92 42.16
C TYR A 71 18.13 -4.57 42.73
N ALA A 72 19.43 -4.29 42.85
CA ALA A 72 19.92 -3.02 43.38
C ALA A 72 19.51 -1.83 42.50
N GLN A 73 19.64 -1.98 41.17
CA GLN A 73 19.20 -0.98 40.20
C GLN A 73 17.70 -0.72 40.32
N GLN A 74 16.90 -1.79 40.41
CA GLN A 74 15.45 -1.66 40.50
C GLN A 74 14.99 -0.99 41.79
N LEU A 75 15.59 -1.36 42.93
CA LEU A 75 15.29 -0.72 44.22
C LEU A 75 15.70 0.76 44.22
N SER A 76 16.86 1.10 43.65
CA SER A 76 17.30 2.48 43.50
C SER A 76 16.34 3.32 42.64
N GLN A 77 15.87 2.76 41.53
CA GLN A 77 14.86 3.41 40.68
C GLN A 77 13.54 3.62 41.43
N ILE A 78 13.09 2.62 42.18
CA ILE A 78 11.88 2.72 43.01
C ILE A 78 12.02 3.85 44.04
N ASP A 79 13.16 3.94 44.74
CA ASP A 79 13.39 5.00 45.72
C ASP A 79 13.42 6.38 45.06
N HIS A 80 14.01 6.50 43.87
CA HIS A 80 13.94 7.73 43.07
C HIS A 80 12.48 8.10 42.73
N TYR A 81 11.67 7.13 42.30
CA TYR A 81 10.25 7.37 42.01
C TYR A 81 9.48 7.80 43.26
N LYS A 82 9.73 7.18 44.41
CA LYS A 82 9.11 7.58 45.69
C LYS A 82 9.48 9.01 46.08
N GLN A 83 10.76 9.39 45.96
CA GLN A 83 11.23 10.76 46.19
C GLN A 83 10.54 11.76 45.25
N ALA A 84 10.36 11.38 43.99
CA ALA A 84 9.66 12.18 42.98
C ALA A 84 8.13 12.12 43.10
N ARG A 85 7.57 11.43 44.11
CA ARG A 85 6.13 11.17 44.30
C ARG A 85 5.44 10.52 43.09
N LYS A 86 6.21 9.75 42.33
CA LYS A 86 5.81 8.95 41.16
C LYS A 86 5.38 7.55 41.61
N TRP A 87 4.27 7.49 42.34
CA TRP A 87 3.86 6.28 43.06
C TRP A 87 3.46 5.13 42.15
N ASP A 88 2.91 5.42 40.96
CA ASP A 88 2.58 4.43 39.94
C ASP A 88 3.83 3.67 39.47
N GLN A 89 4.89 4.42 39.16
CA GLN A 89 6.17 3.85 38.74
C GLN A 89 6.84 3.07 39.88
N ALA A 90 6.73 3.55 41.12
CA ALA A 90 7.23 2.82 42.29
C ALA A 90 6.49 1.48 42.48
N ALA A 91 5.16 1.49 42.38
CA ALA A 91 4.31 0.31 42.46
C ALA A 91 4.66 -0.74 41.40
N HIS A 92 4.73 -0.33 40.13
CA HIS A 92 5.15 -1.21 39.03
C HIS A 92 6.61 -1.66 39.16
N GLY A 93 7.45 -0.82 39.76
CA GLY A 93 8.82 -1.20 40.06
C GLY A 93 8.90 -2.41 40.99
N TYR A 94 8.04 -2.48 42.00
CA TYR A 94 7.93 -3.65 42.87
C TYR A 94 7.33 -4.87 42.16
N ASP A 95 6.33 -4.71 41.29
CA ASP A 95 5.81 -5.82 40.47
C ASP A 95 6.93 -6.47 39.66
N ARG A 96 7.84 -5.66 39.11
CA ARG A 96 9.00 -6.15 38.36
C ARG A 96 9.91 -7.00 39.23
N ILE A 97 10.18 -6.59 40.48
CA ILE A 97 10.94 -7.41 41.44
C ILE A 97 10.21 -8.73 41.72
N SER A 98 8.88 -8.72 41.89
CA SER A 98 8.09 -9.95 42.06
C SER A 98 8.15 -10.87 40.83
N VAL A 99 8.22 -10.32 39.61
CA VAL A 99 8.48 -11.09 38.38
C VAL A 99 9.88 -11.70 38.41
N MET A 100 10.91 -10.92 38.73
CA MET A 100 12.29 -11.42 38.84
C MET A 100 12.42 -12.54 39.87
N ASN A 101 11.76 -12.41 41.04
CA ASN A 101 11.70 -13.44 42.08
C ASN A 101 11.11 -14.75 41.55
N ARG A 102 10.02 -14.69 40.78
CA ARG A 102 9.40 -15.88 40.17
C ARG A 102 10.34 -16.54 39.17
N THR A 103 10.96 -15.75 38.29
CA THR A 103 11.95 -16.25 37.32
C THR A 103 13.14 -16.90 38.01
N LEU A 104 13.68 -16.28 39.06
CA LEU A 104 14.78 -16.83 39.85
C LEU A 104 14.39 -18.18 40.47
N LYS A 105 13.23 -18.27 41.12
CA LYS A 105 12.73 -19.52 41.73
C LYS A 105 12.58 -20.65 40.70
N GLN A 106 12.03 -20.35 39.52
CA GLN A 106 11.90 -21.32 38.43
C GLN A 106 13.26 -21.83 37.94
N LEU A 107 14.23 -20.93 37.77
CA LEU A 107 15.58 -21.31 37.36
C LEU A 107 16.30 -22.13 38.44
N GLN A 108 16.14 -21.79 39.72
CA GLN A 108 16.72 -22.55 40.83
C GLN A 108 16.15 -23.97 40.89
N GLN A 109 14.84 -24.13 40.69
CA GLN A 109 14.20 -25.45 40.61
C GLN A 109 14.75 -26.28 39.44
N ALA A 110 14.83 -25.70 38.25
CA ALA A 110 15.40 -26.37 37.08
C ALA A 110 16.88 -26.75 37.29
N LEU A 111 17.65 -25.85 37.89
CA LEU A 111 19.07 -26.05 38.16
C LEU A 111 19.32 -27.12 39.23
N ALA A 112 18.49 -27.20 40.26
CA ALA A 112 18.59 -28.24 41.28
C ALA A 112 18.37 -29.64 40.68
N LEU A 113 17.37 -29.79 39.81
CA LEU A 113 17.12 -31.04 39.08
C LEU A 113 18.28 -31.42 38.15
N PHE A 114 18.84 -30.44 37.45
CA PHE A 114 19.98 -30.63 36.56
C PHE A 114 21.26 -31.00 37.33
N GLY A 115 21.59 -30.26 38.39
CA GLY A 115 22.83 -30.40 39.16
C GLY A 115 22.99 -31.77 39.84
N ASN A 116 21.87 -32.40 40.20
CA ASN A 116 21.82 -33.75 40.79
C ASN A 116 22.13 -34.87 39.79
N ARG A 117 21.98 -34.61 38.48
CA ARG A 117 22.10 -35.63 37.42
C ARG A 117 23.42 -35.58 36.66
N VAL A 118 24.21 -34.52 36.83
CA VAL A 118 25.39 -34.25 36.00
C VAL A 118 26.67 -34.35 36.81
N ASN A 119 27.66 -35.11 36.31
CA ASN A 119 29.01 -35.05 36.82
C ASN A 119 29.73 -33.85 36.19
N THR A 120 30.27 -32.93 37.00
CA THR A 120 30.83 -31.66 36.53
C THR A 120 32.03 -31.26 37.39
N SER A 121 32.81 -30.29 36.93
CA SER A 121 33.99 -29.81 37.64
C SER A 121 33.64 -29.18 38.99
N LYS A 122 34.61 -29.14 39.91
CA LYS A 122 34.45 -28.46 41.22
C LYS A 122 34.05 -26.98 41.05
N ALA A 123 34.61 -26.30 40.05
CA ALA A 123 34.29 -24.91 39.74
C ALA A 123 32.84 -24.74 39.27
N ASN A 124 32.37 -25.61 38.37
CA ASN A 124 31.00 -25.59 37.89
C ASN A 124 29.99 -25.91 39.00
N ARG A 125 30.32 -26.85 39.89
CA ARG A 125 29.49 -27.18 41.06
C ARG A 125 29.41 -26.01 42.05
N ALA A 126 30.50 -25.28 42.26
CA ALA A 126 30.49 -24.06 43.06
C ALA A 126 29.60 -22.97 42.44
N ALA A 127 29.63 -22.78 41.11
CA ALA A 127 28.78 -21.83 40.41
C ALA A 127 27.28 -22.19 40.53
N ILE A 128 26.93 -23.47 40.40
CA ILE A 128 25.56 -23.97 40.63
C ILE A 128 25.10 -23.62 42.04
N ASN A 129 25.91 -23.96 43.06
CA ASN A 129 25.55 -23.70 44.45
C ASN A 129 25.39 -22.20 44.73
N SER A 130 26.22 -21.34 44.12
CA SER A 130 26.09 -19.89 44.24
C SER A 130 24.76 -19.37 43.69
N MET A 131 24.25 -19.95 42.60
CA MET A 131 22.95 -19.57 42.03
C MET A 131 21.77 -20.10 42.86
N LEU A 132 21.89 -21.31 43.41
CA LEU A 132 20.89 -21.88 44.32
C LEU A 132 20.81 -21.12 45.66
N ALA A 133 21.90 -20.49 46.09
CA ALA A 133 21.96 -19.69 47.31
C ALA A 133 21.42 -18.26 47.16
N ILE A 134 20.99 -17.83 45.96
CA ILE A 134 20.41 -16.49 45.79
C ILE A 134 19.02 -16.45 46.46
N GLU A 135 18.87 -15.60 47.47
CA GLU A 135 17.57 -15.38 48.09
C GLU A 135 16.74 -14.37 47.28
N PRO A 136 15.48 -14.69 46.94
CA PRO A 136 14.53 -13.72 46.39
C PRO A 136 14.34 -12.52 47.34
N ARG A 137 14.07 -11.34 46.79
CA ARG A 137 13.81 -10.13 47.58
C ARG A 137 12.35 -10.05 47.96
N ASP A 138 12.02 -10.23 49.23
CA ASP A 138 10.66 -9.98 49.71
C ASP A 138 10.35 -8.48 49.67
N VAL A 139 9.40 -8.12 48.82
CA VAL A 139 8.94 -6.74 48.60
C VAL A 139 7.43 -6.62 48.74
N ASP A 140 6.74 -7.65 49.23
CA ASP A 140 5.27 -7.71 49.16
C ASP A 140 4.62 -6.62 50.02
N VAL A 141 5.19 -6.33 51.20
CA VAL A 141 4.72 -5.24 52.07
C VAL A 141 4.91 -3.88 51.40
N GLN A 142 6.12 -3.61 50.90
CA GLN A 142 6.47 -2.34 50.26
C GLN A 142 5.66 -2.12 48.97
N ARG A 143 5.42 -3.19 48.22
CA ARG A 143 4.54 -3.20 47.04
C ARG A 143 3.12 -2.81 47.42
N ASN A 144 2.55 -3.48 48.41
CA ASN A 144 1.18 -3.21 48.87
C ASN A 144 1.03 -1.78 49.40
N ASP A 145 2.05 -1.25 50.08
CA ASP A 145 2.06 0.13 50.54
C ASP A 145 2.17 1.13 49.37
N ALA A 146 3.04 0.87 48.38
CA ALA A 146 3.12 1.69 47.18
C ALA A 146 1.80 1.71 46.41
N TYR A 147 1.12 0.57 46.30
CA TYR A 147 -0.21 0.44 45.70
C TYR A 147 -1.26 1.27 46.45
N LYS A 148 -1.27 1.24 47.79
CA LYS A 148 -2.18 2.07 48.61
C LYS A 148 -1.94 3.56 48.38
N VAL A 149 -0.67 3.98 48.33
CA VAL A 149 -0.32 5.39 48.12
C VAL A 149 -0.66 5.85 46.70
N ALA A 150 -0.41 5.02 45.68
CA ALA A 150 -0.81 5.31 44.30
C ALA A 150 -2.34 5.44 44.17
N ALA A 151 -3.09 4.49 44.75
CA ALA A 151 -4.55 4.54 44.77
C ALA A 151 -5.09 5.80 45.48
N GLU A 152 -4.52 6.18 46.62
CA GLU A 152 -4.88 7.41 47.35
C GLU A 152 -4.58 8.67 46.53
N ALA A 153 -3.41 8.73 45.88
CA ALA A 153 -3.01 9.87 45.06
C ALA A 153 -3.98 10.08 43.88
N HIS A 154 -4.29 9.01 43.16
CA HIS A 154 -5.30 9.03 42.09
C HIS A 154 -6.68 9.43 42.61
N TYR A 155 -7.14 8.84 43.71
CA TYR A 155 -8.43 9.18 44.29
C TYR A 155 -8.53 10.66 44.71
N ALA A 156 -7.48 11.19 45.34
CA ALA A 156 -7.40 12.59 45.72
C ALA A 156 -7.39 13.53 44.50
N ASN A 157 -6.65 13.18 43.44
CA ASN A 157 -6.67 13.93 42.18
C ASN A 157 -8.06 13.89 41.53
N GLY A 158 -8.72 12.73 41.52
CA GLY A 158 -10.08 12.57 41.04
C GLY A 158 -11.06 13.50 41.76
N GLN A 159 -10.95 13.61 43.09
CA GLN A 159 -11.75 14.55 43.88
C GLN A 159 -11.46 16.02 43.52
N ARG A 160 -10.18 16.38 43.29
CA ARG A 160 -9.79 17.75 42.91
C ARG A 160 -10.35 18.12 41.54
N TYR A 161 -10.23 17.24 40.55
CA TYR A 161 -10.79 17.47 39.22
C TYR A 161 -12.33 17.51 39.23
N ALA A 162 -12.98 16.64 40.00
CA ALA A 162 -14.43 16.64 40.15
C ALA A 162 -14.94 17.98 40.72
N LYS A 163 -14.28 18.51 41.74
CA LYS A 163 -14.58 19.84 42.32
C LYS A 163 -14.34 20.97 41.33
N GLY A 164 -13.34 20.84 40.46
CA GLY A 164 -13.03 21.81 39.40
C GLY A 164 -13.92 21.69 38.16
N GLY A 165 -14.87 20.75 38.11
CA GLY A 165 -15.71 20.51 36.93
C GLY A 165 -15.00 19.79 35.77
N ALA A 166 -13.76 19.34 35.98
CA ALA A 166 -12.97 18.59 35.01
C ALA A 166 -13.36 17.10 35.05
N PHE A 167 -14.62 16.81 34.68
CA PHE A 167 -15.26 15.52 34.96
C PHE A 167 -14.62 14.34 34.21
N ARG A 168 -14.10 14.52 32.99
CA ARG A 168 -13.36 13.46 32.27
C ARG A 168 -12.06 13.10 32.98
N GLN A 169 -11.28 14.09 33.41
CA GLN A 169 -10.07 13.85 34.19
C GLN A 169 -10.41 13.19 35.52
N ALA A 170 -11.46 13.65 36.20
CA ALA A 170 -11.93 13.05 37.44
C ALA A 170 -12.28 11.57 37.27
N GLN A 171 -13.05 11.22 36.23
CA GLN A 171 -13.38 9.84 35.89
C GLN A 171 -12.11 8.99 35.70
N SER A 172 -11.14 9.50 34.93
CA SER A 172 -9.88 8.82 34.65
C SER A 172 -9.07 8.56 35.92
N GLU A 173 -8.96 9.56 36.81
CA GLU A 173 -8.24 9.43 38.07
C GLU A 173 -8.92 8.43 39.02
N PHE A 174 -10.25 8.45 39.12
CA PHE A 174 -10.96 7.44 39.91
C PHE A 174 -10.78 6.01 39.35
N ALA A 175 -10.75 5.85 38.02
CA ALA A 175 -10.40 4.58 37.40
C ALA A 175 -8.94 4.17 37.68
N GLY A 176 -8.01 5.13 37.73
CA GLY A 176 -6.62 4.90 38.13
C GLY A 176 -6.49 4.39 39.56
N ALA A 177 -7.30 4.91 40.50
CA ALA A 177 -7.32 4.37 41.87
C ALA A 177 -7.73 2.88 41.89
N LEU A 178 -8.71 2.51 41.06
CA LEU A 178 -9.19 1.13 40.92
C LEU A 178 -8.18 0.19 40.24
N SER A 179 -7.29 0.70 39.38
CA SER A 179 -6.27 -0.15 38.75
C SER A 179 -5.19 -0.60 39.72
N PHE A 180 -4.96 0.14 40.81
CA PHE A 180 -4.06 -0.29 41.88
C PHE A 180 -4.79 -1.14 42.92
N ILE A 181 -5.97 -0.68 43.41
CA ILE A 181 -6.73 -1.41 44.43
C ILE A 181 -8.19 -1.51 43.99
N ASN A 182 -8.70 -2.74 43.86
CA ASN A 182 -10.10 -2.98 43.53
C ASN A 182 -10.75 -3.90 44.58
N PRO A 183 -11.76 -3.45 45.34
CA PRO A 183 -12.34 -2.10 45.36
C PRO A 183 -11.49 -1.09 46.16
N TYR A 184 -11.51 0.19 45.76
CA TYR A 184 -10.90 1.29 46.53
C TYR A 184 -11.93 2.37 46.86
N ARG A 185 -12.36 2.41 48.13
CA ARG A 185 -13.39 3.34 48.63
C ARG A 185 -14.63 3.34 47.70
N ASP A 186 -15.15 4.52 47.36
CA ASP A 186 -16.25 4.73 46.42
C ASP A 186 -15.77 5.10 44.99
N ALA A 187 -14.49 4.85 44.66
CA ALA A 187 -13.89 5.28 43.38
C ALA A 187 -14.70 4.82 42.16
N GLY A 188 -15.27 3.60 42.17
CA GLY A 188 -16.14 3.12 41.08
C GLY A 188 -17.41 3.95 40.90
N ALA A 189 -18.08 4.29 41.99
CA ALA A 189 -19.27 5.14 41.95
C ALA A 189 -18.91 6.57 41.50
N GLN A 190 -17.79 7.10 41.98
CA GLN A 190 -17.30 8.42 41.56
C GLN A 190 -16.89 8.45 40.09
N ALA A 191 -16.22 7.41 39.58
CA ALA A 191 -15.88 7.30 38.17
C ALA A 191 -17.14 7.32 37.29
N ALA A 192 -18.14 6.50 37.63
CA ALA A 192 -19.42 6.47 36.90
C ALA A 192 -20.15 7.82 36.94
N LYS A 193 -20.25 8.43 38.12
CA LYS A 193 -20.87 9.74 38.30
C LYS A 193 -20.19 10.82 37.47
N ASN A 194 -18.85 10.89 37.51
CA ASN A 194 -18.09 11.88 36.75
C ASN A 194 -18.14 11.61 35.24
N GLY A 195 -18.19 10.34 34.81
CA GLY A 195 -18.45 10.00 33.41
C GLY A 195 -19.77 10.59 32.91
N HIS A 196 -20.86 10.37 33.64
CA HIS A 196 -22.17 10.94 33.30
C HIS A 196 -22.17 12.49 33.31
N LEU A 197 -21.51 13.11 34.29
CA LEU A 197 -21.40 14.57 34.35
C LEU A 197 -20.57 15.14 33.18
N ALA A 198 -19.54 14.43 32.74
CA ALA A 198 -18.78 14.79 31.55
C ALA A 198 -19.63 14.72 30.29
N ASP A 199 -20.33 13.60 30.07
CA ASP A 199 -21.23 13.43 28.93
C ASP A 199 -22.33 14.51 28.92
N LEU A 200 -22.85 14.89 30.08
CA LEU A 200 -23.82 15.99 30.22
C LEU A 200 -23.22 17.35 29.86
N ALA A 201 -21.97 17.62 30.24
CA ALA A 201 -21.29 18.85 29.89
C ALA A 201 -21.04 18.93 28.38
N ASP A 202 -20.59 17.83 27.77
CA ASP A 202 -20.37 17.71 26.33
C ASP A 202 -21.68 17.89 25.56
N ALA A 203 -22.75 17.21 25.97
CA ALA A 203 -24.08 17.35 25.37
C ALA A 203 -24.60 18.79 25.44
N LYS A 204 -24.46 19.46 26.60
CA LYS A 204 -24.80 20.88 26.77
C LYS A 204 -24.01 21.79 25.82
N MET A 205 -22.71 21.56 25.70
CA MET A 205 -21.84 22.35 24.83
C MET A 205 -22.27 22.22 23.36
N TYR A 206 -22.39 21.00 22.86
CA TYR A 206 -22.78 20.76 21.46
C TYR A 206 -24.18 21.26 21.15
N TYR A 207 -25.13 21.13 22.08
CA TYR A 207 -26.46 21.68 21.90
C TYR A 207 -26.43 23.22 21.77
N ARG A 208 -25.63 23.92 22.58
CA ARG A 208 -25.47 25.39 22.45
C ARG A 208 -24.84 25.78 21.11
N GLN A 209 -23.81 25.06 20.68
CA GLN A 209 -23.18 25.27 19.38
C GLN A 209 -24.19 25.06 18.25
N ALA A 210 -25.03 24.04 18.34
CA ALA A 210 -26.07 23.77 17.37
C ALA A 210 -27.08 24.91 17.28
N VAL A 211 -27.56 25.43 18.41
CA VAL A 211 -28.45 26.60 18.47
C VAL A 211 -27.80 27.84 17.84
N GLN A 212 -26.51 28.09 18.12
CA GLN A 212 -25.78 29.19 17.50
C GLN A 212 -25.66 29.02 15.98
N ALA A 213 -25.37 27.81 15.51
CA ALA A 213 -25.30 27.50 14.09
C ALA A 213 -26.67 27.71 13.39
N VAL A 214 -27.78 27.39 14.05
CA VAL A 214 -29.13 27.70 13.55
C VAL A 214 -29.33 29.22 13.37
N GLN A 215 -28.93 30.02 14.36
CA GLN A 215 -29.03 31.49 14.29
C GLN A 215 -28.21 32.06 13.14
N GLN A 216 -27.09 31.42 12.82
CA GLN A 216 -26.22 31.77 11.70
C GLN A 216 -26.65 31.13 10.36
N GLN A 217 -27.80 30.44 10.32
CA GLN A 217 -28.33 29.70 9.16
C GLN A 217 -27.37 28.61 8.62
N GLN A 218 -26.43 28.15 9.44
CA GLN A 218 -25.48 27.08 9.12
C GLN A 218 -26.11 25.72 9.42
N TYR A 219 -27.17 25.35 8.69
CA TYR A 219 -28.01 24.20 9.02
C TYR A 219 -27.27 22.86 9.03
N ARG A 220 -26.26 22.68 8.17
CA ARG A 220 -25.41 21.47 8.18
C ARG A 220 -24.61 21.35 9.48
N ALA A 221 -23.99 22.46 9.92
CA ALA A 221 -23.25 22.50 11.18
C ALA A 221 -24.19 22.30 12.38
N ALA A 222 -25.37 22.93 12.35
CA ALA A 222 -26.40 22.74 13.37
C ALA A 222 -26.83 21.27 13.48
N ALA A 223 -27.15 20.61 12.36
CA ALA A 223 -27.54 19.21 12.33
C ALA A 223 -26.48 18.30 12.96
N ASN A 224 -25.21 18.50 12.59
CA ASN A 224 -24.09 17.73 13.12
C ASN A 224 -23.90 17.96 14.62
N ALA A 225 -23.99 19.21 15.09
CA ALA A 225 -23.84 19.54 16.50
C ALA A 225 -25.00 18.99 17.36
N PHE A 226 -26.24 19.03 16.87
CA PHE A 226 -27.36 18.37 17.56
C PHE A 226 -27.17 16.85 17.63
N ALA A 227 -26.75 16.21 16.54
CA ALA A 227 -26.46 14.77 16.53
C ALA A 227 -25.34 14.40 17.52
N ARG A 228 -24.32 15.25 17.67
CA ARG A 228 -23.28 15.07 18.69
C ARG A 228 -23.84 15.16 20.11
N ALA A 229 -24.72 16.13 20.39
CA ALA A 229 -25.33 16.26 21.70
C ALA A 229 -26.14 15.01 22.10
N ASP A 230 -26.94 14.49 21.16
CA ASP A 230 -27.69 13.24 21.33
C ASP A 230 -26.77 12.01 21.48
N GLY A 231 -25.62 12.00 20.80
CA GLY A 231 -24.62 10.94 20.92
C GLY A 231 -23.95 10.85 22.29
N PHE A 232 -23.84 11.96 23.02
CA PHE A 232 -23.33 11.94 24.40
C PHE A 232 -24.41 11.54 25.41
N ILE A 233 -25.61 12.11 25.27
CA ILE A 233 -26.77 11.75 26.08
C ILE A 233 -27.96 11.50 25.13
N PRO A 234 -28.34 10.23 24.92
CA PRO A 234 -29.49 9.90 24.11
C PRO A 234 -30.76 10.58 24.64
N GLY A 235 -31.49 11.26 23.76
CA GLY A 235 -32.68 12.03 24.16
C GLY A 235 -32.35 13.30 24.93
N TYR A 236 -31.13 13.85 24.80
CA TYR A 236 -30.79 15.14 25.38
C TYR A 236 -31.67 16.25 24.78
N ARG A 237 -32.74 16.59 25.50
CA ARG A 237 -33.79 17.49 25.04
C ARG A 237 -34.41 16.96 23.73
N ASP A 238 -34.44 17.78 22.70
CA ASP A 238 -34.96 17.50 21.36
C ASP A 238 -33.85 17.35 20.31
N ALA A 239 -32.60 17.12 20.75
CA ALA A 239 -31.42 17.12 19.88
C ALA A 239 -31.56 16.16 18.68
N TYR A 240 -32.02 14.93 18.89
CA TYR A 240 -32.25 13.98 17.79
C TYR A 240 -33.21 14.50 16.71
N ALA A 241 -34.37 15.02 17.13
CA ALA A 241 -35.38 15.56 16.21
C ALA A 241 -34.89 16.82 15.49
N LEU A 242 -34.19 17.70 16.20
CA LEU A 242 -33.58 18.89 15.61
C LEU A 242 -32.46 18.55 14.62
N ALA A 243 -31.64 17.54 14.91
CA ALA A 243 -30.61 17.07 14.00
C ALA A 243 -31.22 16.61 12.66
N ALA A 244 -32.26 15.78 12.73
CA ALA A 244 -32.98 15.31 11.54
C ALA A 244 -33.60 16.47 10.75
N LYS A 245 -34.28 17.40 11.45
CA LYS A 245 -34.89 18.60 10.85
C LYS A 245 -33.88 19.45 10.09
N TYR A 246 -32.78 19.83 10.73
CA TYR A 246 -31.79 20.71 10.10
C TYR A 246 -30.95 19.99 9.05
N LYS A 247 -30.77 18.66 9.16
CA LYS A 247 -30.17 17.86 8.09
C LYS A 247 -31.03 17.93 6.82
N ALA A 248 -32.35 17.74 6.94
CA ALA A 248 -33.25 17.82 5.80
C ALA A 248 -33.21 19.20 5.11
N ILE A 249 -33.18 20.28 5.89
CA ILE A 249 -33.05 21.65 5.35
C ILE A 249 -31.71 21.83 4.61
N ALA A 250 -30.61 21.36 5.21
CA ALA A 250 -29.29 21.43 4.58
C ALA A 250 -29.19 20.59 3.30
N ASP A 251 -29.74 19.37 3.31
CA ASP A 251 -29.80 18.49 2.14
C ASP A 251 -30.59 19.16 1.00
N GLN A 252 -31.70 19.81 1.32
CA GLN A 252 -32.51 20.54 0.33
C GLN A 252 -31.72 21.69 -0.32
N ALA A 253 -30.93 22.43 0.47
CA ALA A 253 -30.10 23.53 -0.02
C ALA A 253 -28.95 23.03 -0.90
N ASP A 254 -28.26 21.97 -0.48
CA ASP A 254 -27.17 21.35 -1.25
C ASP A 254 -27.69 20.73 -2.56
N ALA A 255 -28.87 20.09 -2.52
CA ALA A 255 -29.53 19.58 -3.71
C ALA A 255 -29.87 20.71 -4.70
N LEU A 256 -30.40 21.84 -4.21
CA LEU A 256 -30.69 23.01 -5.04
C LEU A 256 -29.43 23.56 -5.72
N LEU A 257 -28.36 23.75 -4.94
CA LEU A 257 -27.08 24.25 -5.45
C LEU A 257 -26.55 23.39 -6.60
N HIS A 258 -26.50 22.07 -6.40
CA HIS A 258 -26.01 21.15 -7.42
C HIS A 258 -26.94 21.05 -8.63
N TYR A 259 -28.24 21.15 -8.41
CA TYR A 259 -29.22 21.18 -9.49
C TYR A 259 -29.06 22.45 -10.36
N GLN A 260 -28.88 23.62 -9.75
CA GLN A 260 -28.61 24.87 -10.47
C GLN A 260 -27.27 24.83 -11.22
N SER A 261 -26.23 24.31 -10.58
CA SER A 261 -24.93 24.07 -11.23
C SER A 261 -25.06 23.15 -12.43
N GLY A 262 -25.84 22.07 -12.32
CA GLY A 262 -26.14 21.17 -13.44
C GLY A 262 -26.81 21.88 -14.61
N LYS A 263 -27.76 22.78 -14.34
CA LYS A 263 -28.41 23.61 -15.38
C LYS A 263 -27.42 24.56 -16.06
N GLN A 264 -26.54 25.20 -15.30
CA GLN A 264 -25.52 26.09 -15.85
C GLN A 264 -24.53 25.32 -16.75
N LEU A 265 -23.96 24.22 -16.24
CA LEU A 265 -23.02 23.38 -16.99
C LEU A 265 -23.65 22.82 -18.27
N ALA A 266 -24.93 22.50 -18.23
CA ALA A 266 -25.68 22.07 -19.41
C ALA A 266 -25.81 23.18 -20.46
N ALA A 267 -26.05 24.43 -20.04
CA ALA A 267 -26.11 25.59 -20.93
C ALA A 267 -24.74 25.88 -21.58
N GLU A 268 -23.65 25.57 -20.88
CA GLU A 268 -22.27 25.67 -21.37
C GLU A 268 -21.83 24.44 -22.20
N HIS A 269 -22.75 23.53 -22.55
CA HIS A 269 -22.49 22.28 -23.26
C HIS A 269 -21.52 21.31 -22.57
N GLN A 270 -21.26 21.49 -21.27
CA GLN A 270 -20.43 20.60 -20.45
C GLN A 270 -21.24 19.40 -19.94
N TYR A 271 -21.75 18.58 -20.86
CA TYR A 271 -22.78 17.58 -20.57
C TYR A 271 -22.38 16.55 -19.51
N ARG A 272 -21.13 16.09 -19.52
CA ARG A 272 -20.64 15.12 -18.52
C ARG A 272 -20.67 15.71 -17.11
N ALA A 273 -20.17 16.94 -16.97
CA ALA A 273 -20.16 17.66 -15.70
C ALA A 273 -21.59 17.99 -15.23
N ALA A 274 -22.46 18.40 -16.15
CA ALA A 274 -23.88 18.63 -15.88
C ALA A 274 -24.56 17.37 -15.32
N ALA A 275 -24.37 16.22 -15.98
CA ALA A 275 -24.90 14.95 -15.50
C ALA A 275 -24.41 14.61 -14.09
N THR A 276 -23.11 14.78 -13.82
CA THR A 276 -22.54 14.59 -12.48
C THR A 276 -23.16 15.52 -11.44
N ALA A 277 -23.39 16.78 -11.76
CA ALA A 277 -24.02 17.73 -10.85
C ALA A 277 -25.48 17.34 -10.52
N PHE A 278 -26.27 16.90 -11.49
CA PHE A 278 -27.62 16.39 -11.23
C PHE A 278 -27.61 15.12 -10.37
N THR A 279 -26.68 14.19 -10.60
CA THR A 279 -26.52 13.01 -9.74
C THR A 279 -26.15 13.40 -8.31
N LYS A 280 -25.31 14.43 -8.11
CA LYS A 280 -25.01 14.95 -6.77
C LYS A 280 -26.26 15.50 -6.09
N ALA A 281 -27.10 16.25 -6.79
CA ALA A 281 -28.36 16.73 -6.22
C ALA A 281 -29.23 15.59 -5.66
N LEU A 282 -29.33 14.48 -6.41
CA LEU A 282 -30.07 13.28 -5.99
C LEU A 282 -29.46 12.57 -4.78
N SER A 283 -28.15 12.69 -4.56
CA SER A 283 -27.49 12.09 -3.39
C SER A 283 -27.84 12.78 -2.08
N PHE A 284 -28.23 14.06 -2.13
CA PHE A 284 -28.72 14.80 -0.96
C PHE A 284 -30.21 14.56 -0.75
N VAL A 285 -31.00 14.69 -1.83
CA VAL A 285 -32.45 14.50 -1.79
C VAL A 285 -32.87 13.55 -2.91
N PRO A 286 -33.21 12.29 -2.60
CA PRO A 286 -33.76 11.36 -3.57
C PRO A 286 -35.04 11.94 -4.20
N GLY A 287 -35.14 11.90 -5.53
CA GLY A 287 -36.28 12.46 -6.25
C GLY A 287 -36.30 13.99 -6.32
N TYR A 288 -35.15 14.66 -6.13
CA TYR A 288 -35.07 16.12 -6.25
C TYR A 288 -35.43 16.59 -7.67
N GLN A 289 -36.65 17.13 -7.81
CA GLN A 289 -37.19 17.63 -9.08
C GLN A 289 -37.04 16.59 -10.21
N ASP A 290 -36.67 17.03 -11.42
CA ASP A 290 -36.40 16.18 -12.59
C ASP A 290 -34.91 15.81 -12.73
N ALA A 291 -34.10 15.94 -11.66
CA ALA A 291 -32.65 15.74 -11.72
C ALA A 291 -32.25 14.36 -12.27
N SER A 292 -33.03 13.31 -11.99
CA SER A 292 -32.78 11.95 -12.53
C SER A 292 -32.93 11.92 -14.05
N LEU A 293 -33.98 12.53 -14.59
CA LEU A 293 -34.21 12.63 -16.02
C LEU A 293 -33.12 13.46 -16.71
N LEU A 294 -32.75 14.59 -16.10
CA LEU A 294 -31.69 15.46 -16.61
C LEU A 294 -30.33 14.76 -16.59
N ALA A 295 -29.97 14.06 -15.50
CA ALA A 295 -28.73 13.29 -15.42
C ALA A 295 -28.63 12.24 -16.53
N ALA A 296 -29.71 11.50 -16.78
CA ALA A 296 -29.77 10.50 -17.85
C ALA A 296 -29.71 11.15 -19.24
N ARG A 297 -30.40 12.27 -19.46
CA ARG A 297 -30.36 13.02 -20.71
C ARG A 297 -28.94 13.52 -21.02
N TYR A 298 -28.30 14.20 -20.07
CA TYR A 298 -26.96 14.76 -20.29
C TYR A 298 -25.86 13.70 -20.32
N THR A 299 -26.06 12.56 -19.68
CA THR A 299 -25.19 11.38 -19.90
C THR A 299 -25.21 10.95 -21.36
N ARG A 300 -26.40 10.75 -21.95
CA ARG A 300 -26.52 10.38 -23.37
C ARG A 300 -25.93 11.43 -24.32
N LEU A 301 -26.11 12.72 -24.01
CA LEU A 301 -25.51 13.80 -24.80
C LEU A 301 -23.99 13.83 -24.68
N ALA A 302 -23.44 13.60 -23.48
CA ALA A 302 -22.00 13.50 -23.26
C ALA A 302 -21.41 12.32 -24.03
N ASP A 303 -22.00 11.13 -23.90
CA ASP A 303 -21.55 9.93 -24.59
C ASP A 303 -21.57 10.12 -26.11
N ARG A 304 -22.62 10.77 -26.64
CA ARG A 304 -22.70 11.12 -28.06
C ARG A 304 -21.63 12.11 -28.50
N ALA A 305 -21.35 13.15 -27.72
CA ALA A 305 -20.30 14.12 -28.02
C ALA A 305 -18.90 13.49 -27.98
N ASP A 306 -18.66 12.61 -27.01
CA ASP A 306 -17.42 11.84 -26.92
C ASP A 306 -17.27 10.90 -28.12
N ALA A 307 -18.34 10.17 -28.48
CA ALA A 307 -18.35 9.30 -29.65
C ALA A 307 -18.04 10.08 -30.94
N ASP A 308 -18.63 11.25 -31.12
CA ASP A 308 -18.35 12.12 -32.28
C ASP A 308 -16.88 12.53 -32.36
N ARG A 309 -16.33 13.03 -31.25
CA ARG A 309 -14.93 13.43 -31.16
C ARG A 309 -13.97 12.28 -31.49
N TYR A 310 -14.20 11.10 -30.92
CA TYR A 310 -13.36 9.93 -31.18
C TYR A 310 -13.49 9.43 -32.62
N TYR A 311 -14.70 9.52 -33.20
CA TYR A 311 -14.93 9.19 -34.59
C TYR A 311 -14.17 10.14 -35.53
N GLU A 312 -14.28 11.46 -35.31
CA GLU A 312 -13.54 12.47 -36.08
C GLU A 312 -12.03 12.30 -35.95
N GLN A 313 -11.54 12.03 -34.73
CA GLN A 313 -10.12 11.71 -34.50
C GLN A 313 -9.69 10.46 -35.30
N GLY A 314 -10.52 9.41 -35.32
CA GLY A 314 -10.29 8.21 -36.12
C GLY A 314 -10.15 8.53 -37.62
N ILE A 315 -10.99 9.42 -38.15
CA ILE A 315 -10.92 9.88 -39.55
C ILE A 315 -9.60 10.63 -39.82
N GLN A 316 -9.18 11.53 -38.92
CA GLN A 316 -7.91 12.24 -39.10
C GLN A 316 -6.71 11.30 -39.05
N LEU A 317 -6.73 10.30 -38.16
CA LEU A 317 -5.68 9.28 -38.06
C LEU A 317 -5.63 8.36 -39.28
N MET A 318 -6.78 8.01 -39.87
CA MET A 318 -6.85 7.28 -41.15
C MET A 318 -6.16 8.05 -42.27
N ARG A 319 -6.43 9.37 -42.38
CA ARG A 319 -5.80 10.24 -43.40
C ARG A 319 -4.29 10.40 -43.21
N ALA A 320 -3.80 10.14 -42.00
CA ALA A 320 -2.39 10.23 -41.63
C ALA A 320 -1.67 8.87 -41.66
N ASP A 321 -2.29 7.81 -42.22
CA ASP A 321 -1.79 6.43 -42.24
C ASP A 321 -1.49 5.83 -40.85
N ARG A 322 -2.07 6.40 -39.77
CA ARG A 322 -1.92 5.93 -38.38
C ARG A 322 -3.01 4.92 -38.03
N PHE A 323 -3.09 3.86 -38.82
CA PHE A 323 -4.21 2.92 -38.82
C PHE A 323 -4.48 2.22 -37.48
N ALA A 324 -3.44 1.85 -36.74
CA ALA A 324 -3.61 1.21 -35.43
C ALA A 324 -4.27 2.14 -34.41
N GLU A 325 -3.93 3.43 -34.47
CA GLU A 325 -4.51 4.46 -33.60
C GLU A 325 -5.92 4.86 -34.07
N ALA A 326 -6.13 4.91 -35.39
CA ALA A 326 -7.46 5.11 -35.96
C ALA A 326 -8.43 4.01 -35.52
N ALA A 327 -8.02 2.73 -35.61
CA ALA A 327 -8.82 1.60 -35.18
C ALA A 327 -9.23 1.71 -33.71
N ARG A 328 -8.28 2.08 -32.83
CA ARG A 328 -8.57 2.33 -31.40
C ARG A 328 -9.54 3.49 -31.20
N SER A 329 -9.39 4.57 -31.96
CA SER A 329 -10.25 5.76 -31.84
C SER A 329 -11.68 5.44 -32.26
N PHE A 330 -11.88 4.75 -33.38
CA PHE A 330 -13.22 4.30 -33.81
C PHE A 330 -13.85 3.30 -32.85
N ALA A 331 -13.08 2.32 -32.37
CA ALA A 331 -13.57 1.38 -31.35
C ALA A 331 -14.03 2.13 -30.08
N ARG A 332 -13.33 3.21 -29.70
CA ARG A 332 -13.73 4.04 -28.57
C ARG A 332 -15.04 4.79 -28.83
N ALA A 333 -15.28 5.27 -30.06
CA ALA A 333 -16.55 5.86 -30.44
C ALA A 333 -17.72 4.86 -30.31
N ASP A 334 -17.55 3.62 -30.79
CA ASP A 334 -18.55 2.54 -30.64
C ASP A 334 -18.78 2.14 -29.17
N GLN A 335 -17.76 2.27 -28.31
CA GLN A 335 -17.91 2.01 -26.87
C GLN A 335 -18.78 3.06 -26.17
N PHE A 336 -18.67 4.34 -26.55
CA PHE A 336 -19.50 5.39 -25.96
C PHE A 336 -20.95 5.31 -26.45
N VAL A 337 -21.14 5.12 -27.76
CA VAL A 337 -22.46 4.90 -28.35
C VAL A 337 -22.37 3.70 -29.29
N PRO A 338 -22.90 2.52 -28.88
CA PRO A 338 -22.92 1.36 -29.75
C PRO A 338 -23.65 1.64 -31.06
N GLY A 339 -23.01 1.32 -32.19
CA GLY A 339 -23.52 1.64 -33.52
C GLY A 339 -23.42 3.13 -33.86
N TYR A 340 -22.48 3.88 -33.27
CA TYR A 340 -22.25 5.27 -33.62
C TYR A 340 -21.80 5.38 -35.08
N ARG A 341 -22.72 5.78 -35.96
CA ARG A 341 -22.50 5.79 -37.41
C ARG A 341 -22.03 4.39 -37.87
N ASP A 342 -20.87 4.30 -38.50
CA ASP A 342 -20.19 3.08 -38.94
C ASP A 342 -18.87 2.86 -38.17
N ALA A 343 -18.75 3.38 -36.94
CA ALA A 343 -17.50 3.35 -36.17
C ALA A 343 -16.90 1.93 -36.05
N ARG A 344 -17.72 0.91 -35.84
CA ARG A 344 -17.26 -0.48 -35.78
C ARG A 344 -16.62 -0.94 -37.08
N ASP A 345 -17.25 -0.65 -38.21
CA ASP A 345 -16.77 -1.03 -39.53
C ASP A 345 -15.50 -0.25 -39.89
N MET A 346 -15.46 1.03 -39.54
CA MET A 346 -14.28 1.88 -39.69
C MET A 346 -13.11 1.41 -38.81
N ALA A 347 -13.38 0.91 -37.61
CA ALA A 347 -12.35 0.31 -36.76
C ALA A 347 -11.77 -0.96 -37.40
N ALA A 348 -12.63 -1.84 -37.93
CA ALA A 348 -12.20 -3.06 -38.63
C ALA A 348 -11.39 -2.73 -39.89
N ARG A 349 -11.86 -1.76 -40.69
CA ARG A 349 -11.16 -1.28 -41.88
C ARG A 349 -9.80 -0.66 -41.55
N ALA A 350 -9.72 0.15 -40.50
CA ALA A 350 -8.44 0.68 -40.05
C ALA A 350 -7.50 -0.46 -39.61
N ALA A 351 -8.00 -1.41 -38.82
CA ALA A 351 -7.20 -2.57 -38.37
C ALA A 351 -6.66 -3.40 -39.54
N TYR A 352 -7.43 -3.55 -40.63
CA TYR A 352 -7.02 -4.25 -41.84
C TYR A 352 -5.74 -3.65 -42.48
N PHE A 353 -5.61 -2.32 -42.46
CA PHE A 353 -4.47 -1.60 -43.03
C PHE A 353 -3.27 -1.42 -42.09
N VAL A 354 -3.35 -1.88 -40.84
CA VAL A 354 -2.20 -1.85 -39.91
C VAL A 354 -1.09 -2.70 -40.50
N PRO A 355 0.13 -2.17 -40.71
CA PRO A 355 1.23 -2.93 -41.31
C PRO A 355 1.55 -4.19 -40.48
N PRO A 356 2.05 -5.27 -41.10
CA PRO A 356 2.47 -6.45 -40.36
C PRO A 356 3.57 -6.09 -39.35
N ASP A 357 3.57 -6.77 -38.21
CA ASP A 357 4.71 -6.71 -37.29
C ASP A 357 5.96 -7.37 -37.91
N ASP A 358 7.12 -7.22 -37.26
CA ASP A 358 8.39 -7.72 -37.79
C ASP A 358 8.40 -9.25 -38.04
N ASN A 359 7.69 -10.02 -37.20
CA ASN A 359 7.62 -11.47 -37.36
C ASN A 359 6.75 -11.85 -38.56
N GLN A 360 5.60 -11.19 -38.70
CA GLN A 360 4.72 -11.34 -39.84
C GLN A 360 5.43 -10.94 -41.13
N LEU A 361 6.11 -9.79 -41.13
CA LEU A 361 6.89 -9.30 -42.28
C LEU A 361 7.99 -10.29 -42.67
N MET A 362 8.70 -10.86 -41.70
CA MET A 362 9.73 -11.85 -41.96
C MET A 362 9.15 -13.12 -42.60
N HIS A 363 8.03 -13.59 -42.08
CA HIS A 363 7.35 -14.77 -42.60
C HIS A 363 6.89 -14.57 -44.06
N ILE A 364 6.23 -13.46 -44.37
CA ILE A 364 5.71 -13.21 -45.72
C ILE A 364 6.81 -12.93 -46.73
N VAL A 365 7.90 -12.29 -46.31
CA VAL A 365 9.07 -12.09 -47.19
C VAL A 365 9.75 -13.43 -47.46
N GLN A 366 9.92 -14.29 -46.44
CA GLN A 366 10.44 -15.64 -46.63
C GLN A 366 9.56 -16.47 -47.58
N GLN A 367 8.24 -16.36 -47.47
CA GLN A 367 7.31 -17.02 -48.39
C GLN A 367 7.45 -16.50 -49.82
N SER A 368 7.58 -15.18 -50.00
CA SER A 368 7.64 -14.55 -51.32
C SER A 368 8.83 -14.98 -52.19
N VAL A 369 9.93 -15.42 -51.55
CA VAL A 369 11.15 -15.85 -52.25
C VAL A 369 11.27 -17.37 -52.40
N GLN A 370 10.30 -18.16 -51.91
CA GLN A 370 10.37 -19.63 -51.95
C GLN A 370 10.47 -20.17 -53.38
N LEU A 371 9.87 -19.47 -54.35
CA LEU A 371 9.90 -19.83 -55.76
C LEU A 371 11.18 -19.36 -56.48
N GLY A 372 12.11 -18.73 -55.77
CA GLY A 372 13.35 -18.19 -56.32
C GLY A 372 13.47 -16.67 -56.14
N ILE A 373 14.67 -16.16 -56.41
CA ILE A 373 15.02 -14.74 -56.45
C ILE A 373 15.57 -14.37 -57.84
N PRO A 374 15.46 -13.10 -58.25
CA PRO A 374 16.09 -12.65 -59.49
C PRO A 374 17.61 -12.84 -59.44
N ILE A 375 18.20 -13.25 -60.56
CA ILE A 375 19.67 -13.41 -60.69
C ILE A 375 20.40 -12.10 -60.35
N SER A 376 19.77 -10.94 -60.57
CA SER A 376 20.32 -9.63 -60.22
C SER A 376 20.61 -9.43 -58.73
N TRP A 377 20.14 -10.32 -57.84
CA TRP A 377 20.50 -10.29 -56.41
C TRP A 377 21.83 -11.00 -56.13
N LEU A 378 22.32 -11.81 -57.07
CA LEU A 378 23.59 -12.50 -56.99
C LEU A 378 24.68 -11.61 -57.60
N HIS A 379 25.79 -11.42 -56.87
CA HIS A 379 26.96 -10.73 -57.40
C HIS A 379 27.65 -11.66 -58.41
N ASP A 380 28.04 -11.14 -59.58
CA ASP A 380 28.84 -11.83 -60.60
C ASP A 380 28.18 -13.05 -61.30
N VAL A 381 26.85 -13.19 -61.22
CA VAL A 381 26.09 -14.23 -61.94
C VAL A 381 25.20 -13.58 -63.00
N HIS A 382 25.28 -14.08 -64.25
CA HIS A 382 24.52 -13.51 -65.37
C HIS A 382 23.54 -14.50 -66.03
N ARG A 383 23.53 -15.78 -65.64
CA ARG A 383 22.68 -16.84 -66.23
C ARG A 383 22.35 -17.91 -65.18
N GLY A 384 21.19 -18.56 -65.33
CA GLY A 384 20.72 -19.65 -64.46
C GLY A 384 19.32 -19.43 -63.89
N TYR A 385 18.92 -20.25 -62.94
CA TYR A 385 17.73 -20.05 -62.11
C TYR A 385 18.07 -20.34 -60.65
N THR A 386 17.40 -19.66 -59.73
CA THR A 386 17.61 -19.88 -58.29
C THR A 386 16.47 -20.66 -57.69
N GLU A 387 16.77 -21.58 -56.79
CA GLU A 387 15.80 -22.35 -56.03
C GLU A 387 16.29 -22.54 -54.58
N ASN A 388 15.44 -23.09 -53.71
CA ASN A 388 15.80 -23.40 -52.32
C ASN A 388 16.37 -22.19 -51.55
N VAL A 389 15.72 -21.03 -51.70
CA VAL A 389 16.16 -19.77 -51.09
C VAL A 389 15.96 -19.82 -49.57
N GLN A 390 17.04 -19.60 -48.83
CA GLN A 390 17.06 -19.52 -47.37
C GLN A 390 17.48 -18.11 -46.95
N ILE A 391 16.56 -17.32 -46.39
CA ILE A 391 16.90 -16.01 -45.84
C ILE A 391 17.54 -16.20 -44.48
N ARG A 392 18.71 -15.60 -44.28
CA ARG A 392 19.43 -15.54 -43.02
C ARG A 392 19.04 -14.32 -42.20
N SER A 393 18.90 -13.17 -42.85
CA SER A 393 18.49 -11.93 -42.18
C SER A 393 17.65 -11.03 -43.07
N ILE A 394 16.74 -10.31 -42.41
CA ILE A 394 15.92 -9.26 -42.99
C ILE A 394 16.12 -8.01 -42.16
N SER A 395 16.38 -6.88 -42.80
CA SER A 395 16.47 -5.58 -42.13
C SER A 395 15.60 -4.56 -42.86
N VAL A 396 14.66 -3.96 -42.13
CA VAL A 396 13.83 -2.89 -42.67
C VAL A 396 14.66 -1.61 -42.75
N LEU A 397 15.04 -1.21 -43.95
CA LEU A 397 15.76 0.05 -44.17
C LEU A 397 14.79 1.24 -44.15
N ARG A 398 13.59 1.04 -44.71
CA ARG A 398 12.55 2.08 -44.75
C ARG A 398 11.17 1.44 -44.94
N GLN A 399 10.20 1.89 -44.14
CA GLN A 399 8.78 1.73 -44.43
C GLN A 399 8.25 3.06 -45.01
N GLY A 400 7.64 3.02 -46.19
CA GLY A 400 7.03 4.21 -46.80
C GLY A 400 5.58 4.40 -46.38
N ARG A 401 4.92 5.43 -46.94
CA ARG A 401 3.49 5.72 -46.69
C ARG A 401 2.60 4.70 -47.38
N PHE A 402 1.44 4.43 -46.79
CA PHE A 402 0.50 3.48 -47.34
C PHE A 402 -0.02 3.98 -48.70
N ASN A 403 -0.10 3.07 -49.68
CA ASN A 403 -0.61 3.41 -50.99
C ASN A 403 -2.12 3.17 -51.02
N HIS A 404 -2.93 4.21 -50.80
CA HIS A 404 -4.38 4.07 -50.80
C HIS A 404 -4.99 3.61 -52.12
N ARG A 405 -4.33 3.84 -53.27
CA ARG A 405 -4.87 3.46 -54.59
C ARG A 405 -4.76 1.96 -54.84
N HIS A 406 -3.73 1.33 -54.28
CA HIS A 406 -3.38 -0.07 -54.53
C HIS A 406 -3.31 -0.90 -53.24
N GLU A 407 -3.69 -0.30 -52.12
CA GLU A 407 -3.80 -0.90 -50.79
C GLU A 407 -2.59 -1.71 -50.32
N PHE A 408 -1.39 -1.13 -50.45
CA PHE A 408 -0.15 -1.77 -50.02
C PHE A 408 0.80 -0.84 -49.25
N TRP A 409 1.64 -1.45 -48.43
CA TRP A 409 2.78 -0.82 -47.78
C TRP A 409 4.06 -1.00 -48.59
N PRO A 410 4.72 0.09 -49.03
CA PRO A 410 6.04 0.01 -49.61
C PRO A 410 7.09 -0.19 -48.52
N TYR A 411 7.89 -1.24 -48.65
CA TYR A 411 9.04 -1.51 -47.80
C TYR A 411 10.31 -1.52 -48.64
N ARG A 412 11.39 -0.95 -48.11
CA ARG A 412 12.75 -1.15 -48.62
C ARG A 412 13.49 -2.01 -47.62
N LEU A 413 13.83 -3.22 -48.02
CA LEU A 413 14.43 -4.23 -47.14
C LEU A 413 15.84 -4.55 -47.62
N ARG A 414 16.75 -4.84 -46.68
CA ARG A 414 18.00 -5.55 -46.96
C ARG A 414 17.82 -7.01 -46.59
N LEU A 415 18.06 -7.89 -47.55
CA LEU A 415 17.93 -9.34 -47.40
C LEU A 415 19.29 -9.97 -47.59
N SER A 416 19.69 -10.87 -46.68
CA SER A 416 20.85 -11.72 -46.89
C SER A 416 20.51 -13.18 -46.66
N GLY A 417 21.16 -14.07 -47.39
CA GLY A 417 20.83 -15.50 -47.35
C GLY A 417 21.66 -16.34 -48.30
N THR A 418 21.19 -17.56 -48.54
CA THR A 418 21.78 -18.49 -49.50
C THR A 418 20.70 -19.09 -50.40
N CYS A 419 21.04 -19.44 -51.63
CA CYS A 419 20.16 -20.19 -52.53
C CYS A 419 20.97 -21.18 -53.35
N LYS A 420 20.29 -22.15 -53.96
CA LYS A 420 20.91 -22.99 -54.99
C LYS A 420 20.75 -22.33 -56.35
N LEU A 421 21.85 -22.25 -57.10
CA LEU A 421 21.91 -21.72 -58.46
C LEU A 421 22.10 -22.88 -59.44
N GLY A 422 21.13 -23.09 -60.33
CA GLY A 422 21.22 -24.02 -61.45
C GLY A 422 21.67 -23.31 -62.72
N ILE A 423 22.85 -23.63 -63.24
CA ILE A 423 23.43 -23.00 -64.46
C ILE A 423 23.26 -23.90 -65.70
N ALA A 424 23.37 -25.21 -65.53
CA ALA A 424 23.21 -26.25 -66.57
C ALA A 424 22.81 -27.59 -65.92
N ARG A 425 22.26 -28.54 -66.70
CA ARG A 425 21.77 -29.84 -66.19
C ARG A 425 22.82 -30.53 -65.32
N GLY A 426 22.56 -30.59 -64.01
CA GLY A 426 23.40 -31.28 -63.02
C GLY A 426 24.43 -30.42 -62.28
N ASN A 427 24.52 -29.11 -62.54
CA ASN A 427 25.42 -28.21 -61.81
C ASN A 427 24.64 -27.23 -60.92
N GLU A 428 24.48 -27.61 -59.65
CA GLU A 428 23.87 -26.80 -58.59
C GLU A 428 24.97 -26.29 -57.66
N GLN A 429 25.10 -24.96 -57.53
CA GLN A 429 25.99 -24.34 -56.54
C GLN A 429 25.19 -23.62 -55.48
N VAL A 430 25.55 -23.77 -54.21
CA VAL A 430 25.03 -22.91 -53.14
C VAL A 430 25.77 -21.58 -53.18
N VAL A 431 25.04 -20.50 -53.40
CA VAL A 431 25.58 -19.13 -53.48
C VAL A 431 24.93 -18.25 -52.42
N GLY A 432 25.71 -17.33 -51.87
CA GLY A 432 25.23 -16.31 -50.95
C GLY A 432 24.69 -15.08 -51.70
N PHE A 433 23.75 -14.38 -51.09
CA PHE A 433 23.26 -13.10 -51.59
C PHE A 433 23.11 -12.07 -50.47
N ASP A 434 23.24 -10.80 -50.84
CA ASP A 434 22.97 -9.63 -50.00
C ASP A 434 22.40 -8.53 -50.91
N ALA A 435 21.10 -8.28 -50.81
CA ALA A 435 20.37 -7.43 -51.74
C ALA A 435 19.49 -6.42 -51.02
N VAL A 436 19.38 -5.23 -51.60
CA VAL A 436 18.43 -4.20 -51.17
C VAL A 436 17.26 -4.18 -52.15
N VAL A 437 16.06 -4.39 -51.64
CA VAL A 437 14.88 -4.71 -52.45
C VAL A 437 13.68 -3.90 -52.00
N ASP A 438 12.92 -3.37 -52.97
CA ASP A 438 11.65 -2.72 -52.71
C ASP A 438 10.50 -3.75 -52.79
N TYR A 439 9.79 -3.91 -51.68
CA TYR A 439 8.62 -4.77 -51.51
C TYR A 439 7.32 -3.98 -51.48
N ARG A 440 6.27 -4.59 -52.04
CA ARG A 440 4.87 -4.22 -51.81
C ARG A 440 4.27 -5.26 -50.88
N VAL A 441 3.85 -4.82 -49.71
CA VAL A 441 3.24 -5.68 -48.69
C VAL A 441 1.76 -5.34 -48.58
N PHE A 442 0.89 -6.29 -48.86
CA PHE A 442 -0.56 -6.08 -48.97
C PHE A 442 -1.31 -7.28 -48.39
N ARG A 443 -2.60 -7.13 -48.09
CA ARG A 443 -3.46 -8.26 -47.74
C ARG A 443 -4.20 -8.74 -48.98
N ASN A 444 -4.39 -10.05 -49.12
CA ASN A 444 -5.23 -10.62 -50.17
C ASN A 444 -6.72 -10.55 -49.78
N ASP A 445 -7.59 -11.10 -50.64
CA ASP A 445 -9.05 -11.11 -50.44
C ASP A 445 -9.49 -11.92 -49.20
N PHE A 446 -8.63 -12.81 -48.69
CA PHE A 446 -8.85 -13.59 -47.47
C PHE A 446 -8.29 -12.89 -46.22
N GLY A 447 -7.63 -11.74 -46.39
CA GLY A 447 -7.00 -10.98 -45.32
C GLY A 447 -5.60 -11.46 -44.95
N ASP A 448 -5.00 -12.41 -45.67
CA ASP A 448 -3.63 -12.84 -45.39
C ASP A 448 -2.61 -11.87 -45.98
N TRP A 449 -1.55 -11.58 -45.22
CA TRP A 449 -0.44 -10.77 -45.71
C TRP A 449 0.32 -11.48 -46.83
N GLN A 450 0.63 -10.74 -47.87
CA GLN A 450 1.47 -11.15 -48.99
C GLN A 450 2.51 -10.06 -49.27
N ALA A 451 3.62 -10.46 -49.86
CA ALA A 451 4.71 -9.57 -50.21
C ALA A 451 5.18 -9.87 -51.63
N ASN A 452 5.28 -8.85 -52.47
CA ASN A 452 5.82 -8.95 -53.82
C ASN A 452 6.97 -7.94 -53.96
N PHE A 453 8.15 -8.40 -54.36
CA PHE A 453 9.25 -7.51 -54.68
C PHE A 453 9.13 -6.98 -56.11
N ARG A 454 9.55 -5.74 -56.33
CA ARG A 454 9.61 -5.15 -57.67
C ARG A 454 10.97 -5.46 -58.29
N GLU A 455 10.98 -6.11 -59.45
CA GLU A 455 12.19 -6.11 -60.28
C GLU A 455 12.48 -4.68 -60.70
N THR A 456 13.55 -4.10 -60.15
CA THR A 456 14.14 -2.89 -60.70
C THR A 456 14.71 -3.27 -62.06
N ARG A 457 13.96 -3.03 -63.13
CA ARG A 457 14.54 -2.93 -64.47
C ARG A 457 15.53 -1.77 -64.39
N SER A 458 16.82 -2.08 -64.27
CA SER A 458 17.86 -1.09 -64.51
C SER A 458 17.69 -0.68 -65.96
N ASN A 459 17.17 0.53 -66.19
CA ASN A 459 17.37 1.20 -67.46
C ASN A 459 18.87 1.54 -67.51
N HIS A 460 19.65 0.60 -68.05
CA HIS A 460 20.98 0.87 -68.58
C HIS A 460 20.85 1.22 -70.04
#